data_AF-A0A510HH95-F1
#
_entry.id   AF-A0A510HH95-F1
#
_cell.length_a   1.000
_cell.length_b   1.000
_cell.length_c   1.000
_cell.angle_alpha   90.00
_cell.angle_beta   90.00
_cell.angle_gamma   90.00
#
_symmetry.space_group_name_H-M   'P 1'
#
loop_
_entity.id
_entity.type
_entity.pdbx_description
1 polymer ?
#
loop_
_entity_poly.entity_id
_entity_poly.type
_entity_poly.pdbx_seq_one_letter_code
_entity_poly.pdbx_strand_id
1 'polypeptide(L)' 'MVREVDLDRIEVPEGYEVLDATALARRLGIKRETVLVYLSRRNFKNIPRPNRRLAMGPVWYEASVREWERRRAGG' A
#
# COMPACT_ATOMS: atom_id res chain seq x y z
N MET A 1 26.67 8.47 -16.69
CA MET A 1 25.54 7.73 -17.26
C MET A 1 25.35 6.47 -16.43
N VAL A 2 24.47 6.51 -15.44
CA VAL A 2 24.13 5.33 -14.64
C VAL A 2 23.36 4.37 -15.55
N ARG A 3 23.87 3.16 -15.73
CA ARG A 3 23.13 2.07 -16.36
C ARG A 3 22.05 1.64 -15.38
N GLU A 4 20.80 1.82 -15.76
CA GLU A 4 19.62 1.32 -15.05
C GLU A 4 19.60 -0.21 -15.13
N VAL A 5 20.51 -0.86 -14.41
CA VAL A 5 20.53 -2.31 -14.24
C VAL A 5 19.55 -2.66 -13.11
N ASP A 6 18.55 -3.46 -13.49
CA ASP A 6 17.79 -4.36 -12.63
C ASP A 6 16.96 -3.72 -11.50
N LEU A 7 16.14 -2.72 -11.85
CA LEU A 7 14.87 -2.59 -11.15
C LEU A 7 13.94 -3.67 -11.72
N ASP A 8 13.97 -4.83 -11.08
CA ASP A 8 13.01 -5.94 -11.22
C ASP A 8 11.59 -5.35 -11.15
N ARG A 9 11.06 -4.96 -12.33
CA ARG A 9 9.69 -4.48 -12.48
C ARG A 9 8.83 -5.71 -12.23
N ILE A 10 8.44 -5.89 -10.98
CA ILE A 10 7.49 -6.93 -10.62
C ILE A 10 6.23 -6.69 -11.46
N GLU A 11 5.96 -7.62 -12.35
CA GLU A 11 4.71 -7.70 -13.07
C GLU A 11 3.60 -7.79 -12.03
N VAL A 12 2.77 -6.75 -11.96
CA VAL A 12 1.53 -6.78 -11.18
C VAL A 12 0.63 -7.78 -11.89
N PRO A 13 0.24 -8.90 -11.28
CA PRO A 13 -0.55 -9.90 -11.98
C PRO A 13 -1.86 -9.27 -12.49
N GLU A 14 -2.19 -9.48 -13.76
CA GLU A 14 -3.45 -9.01 -14.35
C GLU A 14 -4.64 -9.42 -13.46
N GLY A 15 -5.40 -8.43 -13.00
CA GLY A 15 -6.54 -8.63 -12.10
C GLY A 15 -6.35 -8.19 -10.64
N TYR A 16 -5.14 -7.77 -10.23
CA TYR A 16 -4.96 -7.16 -8.91
C TYR A 16 -5.12 -5.64 -8.95
N GLU A 17 -6.19 -5.13 -8.33
CA GLU A 17 -6.35 -3.70 -8.08
C GLU A 17 -5.29 -3.25 -7.04
N VAL A 18 -4.46 -2.29 -7.44
CA VAL A 18 -3.40 -1.71 -6.62
C VAL A 18 -3.84 -0.32 -6.16
N LEU A 19 -3.84 -0.11 -4.85
CA LEU A 19 -4.13 1.18 -4.23
C LEU A 19 -2.82 1.91 -3.96
N ASP A 20 -2.73 3.15 -4.42
CA ASP A 20 -1.73 4.10 -3.94
C ASP A 20 -2.16 4.70 -2.58
N ALA A 21 -1.33 5.59 -2.02
CA ALA A 21 -1.64 6.23 -0.74
C ALA A 21 -2.92 7.08 -0.78
N THR A 22 -3.30 7.63 -1.93
CA THR A 22 -4.51 8.44 -2.11
C THR A 22 -5.74 7.54 -2.14
N ALA A 23 -5.71 6.46 -2.90
CA ALA A 23 -6.78 5.49 -3.00
C ALA A 23 -7.02 4.79 -1.65
N LEU A 24 -5.94 4.41 -0.95
CA LEU A 24 -6.04 3.89 0.41
C LEU A 24 -6.66 4.90 1.37
N ALA A 25 -6.25 6.17 1.32
CA ALA A 25 -6.79 7.22 2.17
C ALA A 25 -8.29 7.41 1.97
N ARG A 26 -8.76 7.43 0.72
CA ARG A 26 -10.19 7.49 0.38
C ARG A 26 -10.97 6.32 0.96
N ARG A 27 -10.45 5.10 0.81
CA ARG A 27 -11.08 3.88 1.34
C ARG A 27 -11.19 3.89 2.86
N LEU A 28 -10.15 4.36 3.54
CA LEU A 28 -10.11 4.43 5.01
C LEU A 28 -10.82 5.67 5.58
N GLY A 29 -11.32 6.59 4.74
CA GLY A 29 -11.96 7.83 5.19
C GLY A 29 -11.00 8.80 5.88
N ILE A 30 -9.71 8.79 5.53
CA ILE A 30 -8.67 9.65 6.12
C ILE A 30 -7.96 10.48 5.05
N LYS A 31 -7.10 11.41 5.46
CA LYS A 31 -6.27 12.20 4.53
C LYS A 31 -5.08 11.39 4.03
N ARG A 32 -4.61 11.66 2.80
CA ARG A 32 -3.41 11.05 2.23
C ARG A 32 -2.19 11.27 3.13
N GLU A 33 -2.04 12.47 3.67
CA GLU A 33 -0.95 12.85 4.58
C GLU A 33 -0.97 11.98 5.84
N THR A 34 -2.17 11.66 6.35
CA THR A 34 -2.33 10.76 7.51
C THR A 34 -1.82 9.36 7.19
N VAL A 35 -2.08 8.82 6.00
CA VAL A 35 -1.51 7.55 5.53
C VAL A 35 0.01 7.59 5.53
N LEU A 36 0.60 8.66 4.98
CA LEU A 36 2.06 8.83 4.92
C LEU A 36 2.70 8.97 6.30
N VAL A 37 2.04 9.67 7.24
CA VAL A 37 2.48 9.78 8.63
C VAL A 37 2.41 8.44 9.35
N TYR A 38 1.33 7.67 9.17
CA TYR A 38 1.25 6.33 9.72
C TYR A 38 2.30 5.40 9.13
N LEU A 39 2.57 5.53 7.84
CA LEU A 39 3.62 4.75 7.18
C LEU A 39 5.01 5.08 7.72
N SER A 40 5.37 6.36 7.82
CA SER A 40 6.68 6.79 8.32
C SER A 40 6.92 6.36 9.77
N ARG A 41 5.86 6.39 10.59
CA ARG A 41 5.87 5.91 11.99
C ARG A 41 5.67 4.39 12.14
N ARG A 42 5.54 3.65 11.03
CA ARG A 42 5.27 2.20 11.01
C ARG A 42 4.02 1.80 11.82
N ASN A 43 3.01 2.68 11.86
CA ASN A 43 1.75 2.47 12.60
C ASN A 43 0.77 1.59 11.81
N PHE A 44 1.08 0.30 11.71
CA PHE A 44 0.29 -0.67 10.95
C PHE A 44 -0.97 -1.17 11.68
N LYS A 45 -1.24 -0.64 12.87
CA LYS A 45 -2.55 -0.82 13.54
C LYS A 45 -3.64 -0.03 12.80
N ASN A 46 -3.29 1.11 12.20
CA ASN A 46 -4.24 2.03 11.57
C ASN A 46 -4.19 2.05 10.04
N ILE A 47 -3.17 1.44 9.44
CA ILE A 47 -3.10 1.19 7.99
C ILE A 47 -2.59 -0.22 7.73
N PRO A 48 -2.97 -0.87 6.63
CA PRO A 48 -2.33 -2.11 6.20
C PRO A 48 -0.84 -1.87 5.88
N ARG A 49 -0.03 -2.92 5.93
CA ARG A 49 1.38 -2.83 5.50
C ARG A 49 1.45 -2.66 3.98
N PRO A 50 2.22 -1.69 3.47
CA PRO A 50 2.39 -1.55 2.02
C PRO A 50 3.26 -2.68 1.48
N ASN A 51 3.02 -3.03 0.23
CA ASN A 51 4.00 -3.71 -0.58
C ASN A 51 5.08 -2.71 -0.98
N ARG A 52 6.33 -3.00 -0.59
CA ARG A 52 7.51 -2.15 -0.87
C ARG A 52 8.28 -2.57 -2.11
N ARG A 53 7.86 -3.66 -2.77
CA ARG A 53 8.59 -4.23 -3.90
C ARG A 53 8.30 -3.54 -5.24
N LEU A 54 7.43 -2.53 -5.25
CA LEU A 54 7.11 -1.76 -6.45
C LEU A 54 7.84 -0.42 -6.41
N ALA A 55 8.55 -0.08 -7.50
CA ALA A 55 9.41 1.10 -7.60
C ALA A 55 8.64 2.45 -7.57
N MET A 56 7.30 2.44 -7.55
CA MET A 56 6.44 3.63 -7.62
C MET A 56 6.03 4.20 -6.24
N GLY A 57 6.69 3.78 -5.17
CA GLY A 57 6.35 4.17 -3.79
C GLY A 57 5.45 3.16 -3.08
N PRO A 58 4.92 3.51 -1.89
CA PRO A 58 4.12 2.58 -1.11
C PRO A 58 2.78 2.29 -1.79
N VAL A 59 2.50 1.01 -1.99
CA VAL A 59 1.28 0.54 -2.65
C VAL A 59 0.67 -0.64 -1.89
N TRP A 60 -0.63 -0.86 -2.07
CA TRP A 60 -1.37 -1.91 -1.38
C TRP A 60 -2.21 -2.70 -2.36
N TYR A 61 -2.16 -4.02 -2.28
CA TYR A 61 -3.14 -4.85 -2.99
C TYR A 61 -4.49 -4.75 -2.30
N GLU A 62 -5.53 -4.55 -3.10
CA GLU A 62 -6.89 -4.41 -2.58
C GLU A 62 -7.30 -5.61 -1.72
N ALA A 63 -6.94 -6.83 -2.13
CA ALA A 63 -7.19 -8.05 -1.38
C ALA A 63 -6.56 -8.02 0.03
N SER A 64 -5.33 -7.53 0.15
CA SER A 64 -4.64 -7.40 1.45
C SER A 64 -5.27 -6.34 2.33
N VAL A 65 -5.79 -5.25 1.74
CA VAL A 65 -6.54 -4.23 2.49
C VAL A 65 -7.85 -4.81 3.03
N ARG A 66 -8.62 -5.53 2.20
CA ARG A 66 -9.85 -6.22 2.62
C ARG A 66 -9.61 -7.20 3.76
N GLU A 67 -8.54 -7.98 3.68
CA GLU A 67 -8.16 -8.92 4.74
C GLU A 67 -7.81 -8.22 6.05
N TRP A 68 -7.05 -7.12 5.97
CA TRP A 68 -6.73 -6.29 7.13
C TRP A 68 -7.99 -5.67 7.77
N GLU A 69 -8.93 -5.16 6.96
CA GLU A 69 -10.22 -4.63 7.43
C GLU A 69 -11.01 -5.72 8.20
N ARG A 70 -11.10 -6.93 7.65
CA ARG A 70 -11.78 -8.07 8.31
C ARG A 70 -11.16 -8.42 9.66
N ARG A 71 -9.82 -8.46 9.73
CA ARG A 71 -9.11 -8.70 11.01
C ARG A 71 -9.38 -7.62 12.04
N ARG A 72 -9.57 -6.37 11.62
CA ARG A 72 -9.87 -5.24 12.51
C ARG A 72 -11.33 -5.22 12.98
N ALA A 73 -12.26 -5.71 12.16
CA ALA A 73 -13.68 -5.76 12.50
C ALA A 73 -14.06 -6.95 13.41
N GLY A 74 -13.28 -8.04 13.38
CA GLY A 74 -13.51 -9.25 14.19
C GLY A 74 -12.80 -9.28 15.55
N GLY A 75 -12.34 -8.12 16.05
CA GLY A 75 -11.62 -7.99 17.33
C GLY A 75 -12.45 -7.30 18.41
#